data_AF-Q0UIV2-F1
#
_entry.id   AF-Q0UIV2-F1
#
_cell.length_a   1.000
_cell.length_b   1.000
_cell.length_c   1.000
_cell.angle_alpha   90.00
_cell.angle_beta   90.00
_cell.angle_gamma   90.00
#
_symmetry.space_group_name_H-M   'P 1'
#
loop_
_entity.id
_entity.type
_entity.pdbx_description
1 polymer ?
#
loop_
_entity_poly.entity_id
_entity_poly.type
_entity_poly.pdbx_seq_one_letter_code
_entity_poly.pdbx_strand_id
1 'polypeptide(L)'
;MSLQTPEREQAELSQYDAKVYRACKAMTEAQSSSLKVLGVPFFGTKPHLILHESEEPSANTSNEQKASNPGGQKISKAQLLDLQRKMLNHLMELYGD
;
A
#
# COMPACT_ATOMS: atom_id res chain seq x y z
N MET A 1 -12.47 36.76 -20.06
CA MET A 1 -12.94 35.36 -20.06
C MET A 1 -11.72 34.46 -19.95
N SER A 2 -11.66 33.59 -18.96
CA SER A 2 -10.52 32.68 -18.79
C SER A 2 -10.53 31.68 -19.94
N LEU A 3 -9.46 31.66 -20.74
CA LEU A 3 -9.27 30.70 -21.81
C LEU A 3 -8.91 29.35 -21.20
N GLN A 4 -9.91 28.63 -20.70
CA GLN A 4 -9.76 27.22 -20.33
C GLN A 4 -9.66 26.41 -21.63
N THR A 5 -8.45 26.35 -22.18
CA THR A 5 -8.11 25.41 -23.24
C THR A 5 -8.05 24.00 -22.64
N PRO A 6 -8.49 22.96 -23.36
CA PRO A 6 -8.55 21.59 -22.85
C PRO A 6 -7.19 21.08 -22.33
N GLU A 7 -6.09 21.53 -22.94
CA GLU A 7 -4.74 21.19 -22.50
C GLU A 7 -4.38 21.77 -21.12
N ARG A 8 -4.88 22.96 -20.81
CA ARG A 8 -4.66 23.63 -19.52
C ARG A 8 -5.52 23.01 -18.42
N GLU A 9 -6.76 22.64 -18.76
CA GLU A 9 -7.64 21.89 -17.85
C GLU A 9 -7.03 20.53 -17.50
N GLN A 10 -6.48 19.81 -18.47
CA GLN A 10 -5.80 18.54 -18.24
C GLN A 10 -4.56 18.70 -17.34
N ALA A 11 -3.76 19.74 -17.56
CA ALA A 11 -2.61 20.05 -16.73
C ALA A 11 -3.01 20.40 -15.28
N GLU A 12 -4.06 21.20 -15.11
CA GLU A 12 -4.62 21.55 -13.80
C GLU A 12 -5.17 20.31 -13.07
N LEU A 13 -5.84 19.40 -13.80
CA LEU A 13 -6.34 18.14 -13.26
C LEU A 13 -5.21 17.22 -12.79
N SER A 14 -4.14 17.09 -13.58
CA SER A 14 -2.95 16.31 -13.21
C SER A 14 -2.25 16.87 -11.96
N GLN A 15 -2.12 18.19 -11.86
CA GLN A 15 -1.55 18.84 -10.67
C GLN A 15 -2.43 18.63 -9.43
N TYR A 16 -3.75 18.67 -9.61
CA TYR A 16 -4.67 18.39 -8.53
C TYR A 16 -4.55 16.94 -8.05
N ASP A 17 -4.54 15.98 -8.96
CA ASP A 17 -4.36 14.55 -8.64
C ASP A 17 -3.04 14.30 -7.89
N ALA A 18 -1.93 14.86 -8.37
CA ALA A 18 -0.64 14.78 -7.69
C ALA A 18 -0.68 15.39 -6.27
N LYS A 19 -1.39 16.51 -6.08
CA LYS A 19 -1.57 17.14 -4.77
C LYS A 19 -2.36 16.24 -3.83
N VAL A 20 -3.48 15.69 -4.29
CA VAL A 20 -4.33 14.78 -3.52
C VAL A 20 -3.55 13.53 -3.15
N TYR A 21 -2.89 12.90 -4.13
CA TYR A 21 -2.06 11.72 -3.90
C TYR A 21 -0.99 11.96 -2.83
N ARG A 22 -0.26 13.08 -2.93
CA ARG A 22 0.76 13.45 -1.94
C ARG A 22 0.16 13.61 -0.54
N ALA A 23 -0.98 14.29 -0.43
CA ALA A 23 -1.66 14.47 0.86
C ALA A 23 -2.12 13.13 1.46
N CYS A 24 -2.77 12.28 0.66
CA CYS A 24 -3.22 10.95 1.08
C CYS A 24 -2.04 10.06 1.51
N LYS A 25 -0.93 10.09 0.76
CA LYS A 25 0.28 9.35 1.11
C LYS A 25 0.86 9.82 2.45
N ALA A 26 1.01 11.13 2.66
CA ALA A 26 1.52 11.68 3.91
C ALA A 26 0.62 11.34 5.11
N MET A 27 -0.70 11.39 4.93
CA MET A 27 -1.66 10.98 5.96
C MET A 27 -1.52 9.50 6.31
N THR A 28 -1.40 8.64 5.30
CA THR A 28 -1.25 7.19 5.48
C THR A 28 0.05 6.86 6.20
N GLU A 29 1.16 7.53 5.83
CA GLU A 29 2.46 7.39 6.49
C GLU A 29 2.41 7.82 7.96
N ALA A 30 1.79 8.96 8.26
CA ALA A 30 1.62 9.43 9.64
C ALA A 30 0.81 8.44 10.49
N GLN A 31 -0.33 7.97 9.96
CA GLN A 31 -1.17 6.97 10.65
C GLN A 31 -0.43 5.65 10.86
N SER A 32 0.30 5.17 9.85
CA SER A 32 1.11 3.95 9.95
C SER A 32 2.19 4.10 11.03
N SER A 33 2.83 5.27 11.12
CA SER A 33 3.81 5.56 12.17
C SER A 33 3.18 5.53 13.56
N SER A 34 2.02 6.16 13.75
CA SER A 34 1.30 6.14 15.03
C SER A 34 0.89 4.71 15.44
N LEU A 35 0.38 3.91 14.51
CA LEU A 35 0.00 2.51 14.77
C LEU A 35 1.20 1.63 15.09
N LYS A 36 2.35 1.88 14.45
CA LYS A 36 3.62 1.22 14.78
C LYS A 36 4.08 1.54 16.20
N VAL A 37 3.97 2.80 16.62
CA VAL A 37 4.32 3.22 18.00
C VAL A 37 3.38 2.60 19.03
N LEU A 38 2.09 2.45 18.69
CA LEU A 38 1.10 1.78 19.54
C LEU A 38 1.37 0.27 19.71
N GLY A 39 2.37 -0.28 19.02
CA GLY A 39 2.73 -1.69 19.12
C GLY A 39 1.82 -2.61 18.31
N VAL A 40 1.02 -2.06 17.38
CA VAL A 40 0.20 -2.87 16.48
C VAL A 40 1.15 -3.59 15.50
N PRO A 41 1.32 -4.92 15.60
CA PRO A 41 2.42 -5.64 14.94
C PRO A 41 2.40 -5.54 13.40
N PHE A 42 1.23 -5.25 12.83
CA PHE A 42 0.95 -5.39 11.40
C PHE A 42 1.13 -4.08 10.60
N PHE A 43 1.30 -2.93 11.28
CA PHE A 43 1.61 -1.63 10.64
C PHE A 43 3.11 -1.30 10.65
N GLY A 44 3.92 -2.12 11.32
CA GLY A 44 5.39 -2.00 11.38
C GLY A 44 6.11 -2.84 10.33
N THR A 45 5.67 -2.84 9.07
CA THR A 45 6.29 -3.67 8.03
C THR A 45 7.74 -3.27 7.78
N LYS A 46 8.57 -4.28 7.50
CA LYS A 46 9.97 -4.09 7.14
C LYS A 46 10.06 -3.90 5.63
N PRO A 47 10.53 -2.73 5.12
CA PRO A 47 10.54 -2.45 3.69
C PRO A 47 11.30 -3.48 2.86
N HIS A 48 12.36 -4.09 3.40
CA HIS A 48 13.14 -5.14 2.74
C HIS A 48 12.39 -6.46 2.51
N LEU A 49 11.21 -6.63 3.11
CA LEU A 49 10.32 -7.78 2.90
C LEU A 49 9.21 -7.51 1.88
N ILE A 50 9.18 -6.32 1.27
CA ILE A 50 8.14 -5.91 0.32
C ILE A 50 8.79 -5.79 -1.07
N LEU A 51 8.17 -6.39 -2.08
CA LEU A 51 8.56 -6.19 -3.48
C LEU A 51 8.21 -4.75 -3.89
N HIS A 52 9.20 -4.03 -4.42
CA HIS A 52 8.97 -2.75 -5.07
C HIS A 52 8.48 -3.01 -6.50
N GLU A 53 7.69 -2.09 -7.05
CA GLU A 53 7.02 -2.25 -8.36
C GLU A 53 7.98 -2.51 -9.54
N SER A 54 9.27 -2.19 -9.37
CA SER A 54 10.34 -2.51 -10.34
C SER A 54 10.85 -3.95 -10.25
N GLU A 55 10.49 -4.71 -9.22
CA GLU A 55 10.85 -6.11 -8.97
C GLU A 55 9.63 -7.05 -9.06
N GLU A 56 8.46 -6.57 -9.50
CA GLU A 56 7.29 -7.44 -9.68
C GLU A 56 7.60 -8.50 -10.75
N PRO A 57 7.66 -9.79 -10.39
CA PRO A 57 7.81 -10.82 -11.39
C PRO A 57 6.53 -10.83 -12.23
N SER A 58 6.68 -10.71 -13.55
CA SER A 58 5.61 -10.85 -14.53
C SER A 58 4.71 -12.04 -14.14
N ALA A 59 3.39 -11.82 -14.16
CA ALA A 59 2.33 -12.68 -13.62
C ALA A 59 2.15 -14.04 -14.36
N ASN A 60 3.25 -14.67 -14.77
CA ASN A 60 3.31 -15.95 -15.50
C ASN A 60 4.27 -16.95 -14.84
N THR A 61 4.38 -16.96 -13.50
CA THR A 61 4.92 -18.13 -12.81
C THR A 61 3.87 -18.71 -11.88
N SER A 62 3.32 -19.81 -12.39
CA SER A 62 2.24 -20.62 -11.86
C SER A 62 2.40 -20.94 -10.37
N ASN A 63 1.23 -21.03 -9.71
CA ASN A 63 0.99 -21.90 -8.57
C ASN A 63 1.82 -23.19 -8.68
N GLU A 64 2.89 -23.36 -7.89
CA GLU A 64 3.44 -24.67 -7.45
C GLU A 64 4.78 -24.62 -6.69
N GLN A 65 5.21 -23.48 -6.14
CA GLN A 65 6.36 -23.46 -5.21
C GLN A 65 5.91 -23.01 -3.81
N LYS A 66 5.01 -23.82 -3.25
CA LYS A 66 4.83 -23.94 -1.80
C LYS A 66 6.02 -24.73 -1.24
N ALA A 67 6.57 -24.23 -0.14
CA ALA A 67 7.44 -24.94 0.79
C ALA A 67 8.83 -25.34 0.28
N SER A 68 9.83 -24.46 0.46
CA SER A 68 11.21 -24.82 0.89
C SER A 68 12.21 -23.67 0.67
N ASN A 69 12.04 -22.52 1.36
CA ASN A 69 13.21 -21.68 1.63
C ASN A 69 13.05 -20.97 2.99
N PRO A 70 13.96 -21.15 3.95
CA PRO A 70 13.90 -20.46 5.25
C PRO A 70 14.33 -18.99 5.18
N GLY A 71 14.74 -18.49 4.00
CA GLY A 71 15.00 -17.07 3.73
C GLY A 71 13.77 -16.40 3.11
N GLY A 72 13.03 -15.65 3.93
CA GLY A 72 11.70 -15.08 3.68
C GLY A 72 11.38 -14.63 2.24
N GLN A 73 10.28 -15.18 1.71
CA GLN A 73 9.59 -14.64 0.53
C GLN A 73 9.24 -13.17 0.77
N LYS A 74 9.70 -12.28 -0.11
CA LYS A 74 9.18 -10.92 -0.18
C LYS A 74 7.72 -10.98 -0.64
N ILE A 75 6.86 -10.20 -0.03
CA ILE A 75 5.43 -10.11 -0.41
C ILE A 75 5.21 -8.92 -1.32
N SER A 76 4.30 -9.04 -2.29
CA SER A 76 3.92 -7.89 -3.11
C SER A 76 3.10 -6.89 -2.30
N LYS A 77 3.06 -5.64 -2.75
CA LYS A 77 2.27 -4.58 -2.10
C LYS A 77 0.78 -4.94 -2.04
N ALA A 78 0.26 -5.63 -3.05
CA ALA A 78 -1.13 -6.09 -3.09
C ALA A 78 -1.41 -7.15 -2.01
N GLN A 79 -0.51 -8.13 -1.85
CA GLN A 79 -0.62 -9.16 -0.81
C GLN A 79 -0.53 -8.57 0.60
N LEU A 80 0.34 -7.59 0.80
CA LEU A 80 0.45 -6.87 2.07
C LEU A 80 -0.87 -6.17 2.43
N LEU A 81 -1.50 -5.48 1.46
CA LEU A 81 -2.76 -4.79 1.68
C LEU A 81 -3.90 -5.77 2.03
N ASP A 82 -3.96 -6.93 1.36
CA ASP A 82 -4.95 -7.96 1.67
C ASP A 82 -4.78 -8.51 3.10
N LEU A 83 -3.52 -8.75 3.52
CA LEU A 83 -3.22 -9.17 4.88
C LEU A 83 -3.61 -8.12 5.92
N GLN A 84 -3.30 -6.85 5.68
CA GLN A 84 -3.69 -5.74 6.54
C GLN A 84 -5.22 -5.63 6.69
N ARG A 85 -5.97 -5.81 5.59
CA ARG A 85 -7.44 -5.80 5.62
C ARG A 85 -8.00 -6.96 6.44
N LYS A 86 -7.49 -8.18 6.25
CA LYS A 86 -7.89 -9.36 7.04
C LYS A 86 -7.65 -9.16 8.54
N MET A 87 -6.51 -8.57 8.91
CA MET A 87 -6.19 -8.27 10.30
C MET A 87 -7.08 -7.18 10.89
N LEU A 88 -7.39 -6.13 10.13
CA LEU A 88 -8.35 -5.10 10.56
C LEU A 88 -9.73 -5.71 10.83
N ASN A 89 -10.23 -6.54 9.91
CA ASN A 89 -11.50 -7.24 10.11
C ASN A 89 -11.48 -8.11 11.38
N HIS A 90 -10.40 -8.84 11.61
CA HIS A 90 -10.26 -9.67 12.81
C HIS A 90 -10.21 -8.84 14.10
N LEU A 91 -9.51 -7.70 14.10
CA LEU A 91 -9.49 -6.79 15.24
C LEU A 91 -10.87 -6.17 15.49
N MET A 92 -11.61 -5.83 14.43
CA MET A 92 -12.99 -5.36 14.54
C MET A 92 -13.92 -6.44 15.09
N GLU A 93 -13.72 -7.70 14.73
CA GLU A 93 -14.52 -8.81 15.26
C GLU A 93 -14.22 -9.07 16.75
N LEU A 94 -12.96 -8.93 17.18
CA LEU A 94 -12.54 -9.18 18.57
C LEU A 94 -12.86 -8.04 19.54
N TYR A 95 -12.88 -6.79 19.06
CA TYR A 95 -12.98 -5.58 19.89
C TYR A 95 -14.10 -4.64 19.46
N GLY A 96 -14.94 -5.04 18.52
CA GLY A 96 -16.00 -4.20 17.93
C GLY A 96 -17.35 -4.29 18.62
N ASP A 97 -17.42 -4.85 19.83
CA ASP A 97 -18.59 -4.84 20.72
C ASP A 97 -18.38 -3.85 21.87
#